data_AF-A0A372QIN1-F1
#
_entry.id   AF-A0A372QIN1-F1
#
_cell.length_a   1.000
_cell.length_b   1.000
_cell.length_c   1.000
_cell.angle_alpha   90.00
_cell.angle_beta   90.00
_cell.angle_gamma   90.00
#
_symmetry.space_group_name_H-M   'P 1'
#
loop_
_entity.id
_entity.type
_entity.pdbx_description
1 polymer ?
#
loop_
_entity_poly.entity_id
_entity_poly.type
_entity_poly.pdbx_seq_one_letter_code
_entity_poly.pdbx_strand_id
1 'polypeptide(L)'
;MVKTDTLTHDDDAGSLGERIKAEGYNFSNAGENIAEGFGTNDEARVMKAWMGSSGHKANILNKAFTNLGVGFGGGKYWTQVFGKPLNSRKSKRFARKRLVRE
;
A
#
# COMPACT_ATOMS: atom_id res chain seq x y z
N MET A 1 -10.94 -9.22 -4.26
CA MET A 1 -11.99 -8.31 -4.79
C MET A 1 -12.55 -8.79 -6.11
N VAL A 2 -11.88 -8.66 -7.26
CA VAL A 2 -12.46 -9.06 -8.58
C VAL A 2 -12.93 -10.51 -8.62
N LYS A 3 -12.13 -11.45 -8.11
CA LYS A 3 -12.45 -12.89 -8.09
C LYS A 3 -13.61 -13.24 -7.16
N THR A 4 -13.75 -12.52 -6.06
CA THR A 4 -14.70 -12.83 -4.97
C THR A 4 -15.93 -11.94 -4.96
N ASP A 5 -15.95 -10.90 -5.80
CA ASP A 5 -16.95 -9.83 -5.83
C ASP A 5 -17.19 -9.11 -4.48
N THR A 6 -16.18 -9.10 -3.61
CA THR A 6 -16.25 -8.50 -2.27
C THR A 6 -15.19 -7.41 -2.10
N LEU A 7 -15.59 -6.24 -1.59
CA LEU A 7 -14.67 -5.21 -1.10
C LEU A 7 -14.06 -5.66 0.24
N THR A 8 -12.78 -6.00 0.24
CA THR A 8 -12.06 -6.49 1.42
C THR A 8 -10.58 -6.14 1.34
N HIS A 9 -9.96 -5.95 2.50
CA HIS A 9 -8.52 -5.72 2.65
C HIS A 9 -7.70 -7.01 2.64
N ASP A 10 -8.34 -8.18 2.62
CA ASP A 10 -7.70 -9.50 2.64
C ASP A 10 -8.04 -10.30 1.38
N ASP A 11 -7.11 -11.14 0.90
CA ASP A 11 -7.37 -12.10 -0.16
C ASP A 11 -6.67 -13.45 0.12
N ASP A 12 -6.70 -14.36 -0.86
CA ASP A 12 -6.07 -15.69 -0.77
C ASP A 12 -4.55 -15.62 -0.47
N ALA A 13 -3.89 -14.50 -0.80
CA ALA A 13 -2.48 -14.26 -0.51
C ALA A 13 -2.24 -13.59 0.86
N GLY A 14 -3.32 -13.34 1.62
CA GLY A 14 -3.29 -12.86 2.99
C GLY A 14 -3.57 -11.36 3.12
N SER A 15 -3.14 -10.81 4.25
CA SER A 15 -3.22 -9.39 4.60
C SER A 15 -2.38 -8.52 3.69
N LEU A 16 -2.61 -7.20 3.72
CA LEU A 16 -1.82 -6.21 2.97
C LEU A 16 -0.31 -6.43 3.10
N GLY A 17 0.17 -6.69 4.32
CA GLY A 17 1.60 -6.85 4.58
C GLY A 17 2.19 -8.12 3.98
N GLU A 18 1.41 -9.20 3.90
CA GLU A 18 1.80 -10.45 3.25
C GLU A 18 1.85 -10.28 1.74
N ARG A 19 0.83 -9.65 1.15
CA ARG A 19 0.79 -9.32 -0.29
C ARG A 19 1.99 -8.47 -0.71
N ILE A 20 2.30 -7.41 0.03
CA ILE A 20 3.45 -6.54 -0.29
C ILE A 20 4.79 -7.30 -0.20
N LYS A 21 4.95 -8.17 0.79
CA LYS A 21 6.18 -8.98 0.93
C LYS A 21 6.33 -10.01 -0.19
N ALA A 22 5.23 -10.60 -0.65
CA ALA A 22 5.25 -11.56 -1.76
C ALA A 22 5.81 -10.93 -3.05
N GLU A 23 5.55 -9.65 -3.28
CA GLU A 23 6.11 -8.87 -4.40
C GLU A 23 7.58 -8.43 -4.19
N GLY A 24 8.23 -8.87 -3.10
CA GLY A 24 9.62 -8.56 -2.80
C GLY A 24 9.86 -7.14 -2.25
N TYR A 25 8.81 -6.39 -1.92
CA TYR A 25 8.93 -5.04 -1.37
C TYR A 25 9.13 -5.09 0.15
N ASN A 26 10.34 -4.80 0.61
CA ASN A 26 10.65 -4.69 2.04
C ASN A 26 10.24 -3.31 2.58
N PHE A 27 9.34 -3.29 3.56
CA PHE A 27 8.78 -2.06 4.11
C PHE A 27 8.88 -1.99 5.64
N SER A 28 8.81 -0.76 6.14
CA SER A 28 8.70 -0.46 7.58
C SER A 28 7.32 0.07 7.96
N ASN A 29 6.53 0.51 6.97
CA ASN A 29 5.14 0.89 7.14
C ASN A 29 4.39 0.67 5.81
N ALA A 30 3.10 0.32 5.89
CA ALA A 30 2.21 0.19 4.75
C ALA A 30 0.79 0.65 5.12
N GLY A 31 0.03 1.10 4.13
CA GLY A 31 -1.38 1.46 4.28
C GLY A 31 -2.13 1.17 2.99
N GLU A 32 -3.45 0.98 3.07
CA GLU A 32 -4.28 0.67 1.91
C GLU A 32 -5.59 1.46 1.95
N ASN A 33 -5.99 2.01 0.81
CA ASN A 33 -7.34 2.46 0.55
C ASN A 33 -7.94 1.58 -0.55
N ILE A 34 -9.19 1.16 -0.37
CA ILE A 34 -9.96 0.46 -1.39
C ILE A 34 -11.28 1.19 -1.63
N ALA A 35 -11.82 1.08 -2.84
CA ALA A 35 -13.14 1.58 -3.18
C ALA A 35 -13.78 0.70 -4.25
N GLU A 36 -15.10 0.63 -4.24
CA GLU A 36 -15.91 0.03 -5.29
C GLU A 36 -16.94 1.01 -5.85
N GLY A 37 -17.50 0.69 -7.01
CA GLY A 37 -18.58 1.47 -7.63
C GLY A 37 -18.10 2.68 -8.45
N PHE A 38 -16.80 2.80 -8.69
CA PHE A 38 -16.20 3.84 -9.54
C PHE A 38 -15.63 3.21 -10.80
N GLY A 39 -16.08 3.66 -11.97
CA GLY A 39 -15.68 3.14 -13.27
C GLY A 39 -14.32 3.65 -13.75
N THR A 40 -13.98 3.31 -15.00
CA THR A 40 -12.69 3.63 -15.64
C THR A 40 -12.36 5.12 -15.67
N ASN A 41 -13.36 6.00 -15.72
CA ASN A 41 -13.19 7.46 -15.84
C ASN A 41 -13.62 8.22 -14.56
N ASP A 42 -13.62 7.53 -13.42
CA ASP A 42 -14.07 8.08 -12.14
C ASP A 42 -12.90 8.42 -11.18
N GLU A 43 -11.67 8.60 -11.68
CA GLU A 43 -10.46 8.81 -10.87
C GLU A 43 -10.61 10.00 -9.90
N ALA A 44 -11.14 11.12 -10.39
CA ALA A 44 -11.39 12.30 -9.58
C ALA A 44 -12.48 12.05 -8.52
N ARG A 45 -13.49 11.23 -8.86
CA ARG A 45 -14.61 10.91 -7.97
C ARG A 45 -14.17 9.96 -6.86
N VAL A 46 -13.38 8.94 -7.16
CA VAL A 46 -12.83 8.03 -6.14
C VAL A 46 -11.84 8.75 -5.22
N MET A 47 -10.99 9.64 -5.76
CA MET A 47 -10.11 10.47 -4.95
C MET A 47 -10.90 11.41 -4.02
N LYS A 48 -11.98 12.03 -4.51
CA LYS A 48 -12.86 12.85 -3.69
C LYS A 48 -13.53 12.04 -2.58
N ALA A 49 -13.97 10.82 -2.88
CA ALA A 49 -14.58 9.92 -1.91
C ALA A 49 -13.60 9.54 -0.79
N TRP A 50 -12.37 9.13 -1.13
CA TRP A 50 -11.33 8.85 -0.13
C TRP A 50 -10.97 10.09 0.69
N MET A 51 -10.84 11.26 0.07
CA MET A 51 -10.56 12.51 0.79
C MET A 51 -11.70 12.96 1.71
N GLY A 52 -12.93 12.50 1.45
CA GLY A 52 -14.09 12.73 2.31
C GLY A 52 -14.19 11.79 3.52
N SER A 53 -13.42 10.70 3.54
CA SER A 53 -13.40 9.71 4.63
C SER A 53 -12.18 9.91 5.51
N SER A 54 -12.37 10.04 6.83
CA SER A 54 -11.28 10.30 7.77
C SER A 54 -10.18 9.24 7.74
N GLY A 55 -10.54 7.95 7.70
CA GLY A 55 -9.58 6.84 7.63
C GLY A 55 -8.77 6.86 6.32
N HIS A 56 -9.45 6.95 5.18
CA HIS A 56 -8.77 6.96 3.88
C HIS A 56 -7.91 8.22 3.68
N LYS A 57 -8.41 9.38 4.11
CA LYS A 57 -7.69 10.65 4.10
C LYS A 57 -6.44 10.59 4.98
N ALA A 58 -6.51 9.93 6.14
CA ALA A 58 -5.35 9.75 7.01
C ALA A 58 -4.23 9.00 6.29
N ASN A 59 -4.53 7.97 5.50
CA ASN A 59 -3.54 7.28 4.66
C ASN A 59 -2.96 8.23 3.59
N ILE A 60 -3.79 8.95 2.85
CA ILE A 60 -3.36 9.87 1.77
C ILE A 60 -2.44 10.97 2.29
N LEU A 61 -2.73 11.53 3.47
CA LEU A 61 -1.97 12.65 4.04
C LEU A 61 -0.81 12.21 4.95
N ASN A 62 -0.60 10.91 5.12
CA ASN A 62 0.44 10.41 6.00
C ASN A 62 1.83 10.59 5.39
N LYS A 63 2.55 11.60 5.87
CA LYS A 63 3.93 11.93 5.46
C LYS A 63 4.96 10.81 5.72
N ALA A 64 4.62 9.77 6.47
CA ALA A 64 5.50 8.63 6.67
C ALA A 64 5.60 7.73 5.42
N PHE A 65 4.59 7.74 4.55
CA PHE A 65 4.62 7.01 3.29
C PHE A 65 5.41 7.79 2.24
N THR A 66 6.21 7.08 1.46
CA THR A 66 7.08 7.67 0.43
C THR A 66 6.87 7.04 -0.94
N ASN A 67 6.14 5.93 -1.02
CA ASN A 67 5.75 5.27 -2.27
C ASN A 67 4.24 5.04 -2.31
N LEU A 68 3.69 5.06 -3.52
CA LEU A 68 2.29 4.83 -3.82
C LEU A 68 2.20 3.91 -5.04
N GLY A 69 1.41 2.85 -4.94
CA GLY A 69 0.91 2.08 -6.06
C GLY A 69 -0.60 2.28 -6.19
N VAL A 70 -1.09 2.37 -7.42
CA VAL A 70 -2.53 2.49 -7.71
C VAL A 70 -2.92 1.37 -8.68
N GLY A 71 -4.02 0.69 -8.38
CA GLY A 71 -4.57 -0.37 -9.21
C GLY A 71 -6.07 -0.15 -9.46
N PHE A 72 -6.51 -0.52 -10.65
CA PHE A 72 -7.91 -0.57 -11.05
C PHE A 72 -8.22 -1.93 -11.66
N GLY A 73 -9.34 -2.55 -11.28
CA GLY A 73 -9.70 -3.88 -11.74
C GLY A 73 -11.20 -4.15 -11.75
N GLY A 74 -11.62 -5.10 -12.59
CA GLY A 74 -13.03 -5.54 -12.68
C GLY A 74 -14.02 -4.44 -13.08
N GLY A 75 -13.55 -3.33 -13.64
CA GLY A 75 -14.39 -2.21 -14.06
C GLY A 75 -15.01 -1.39 -12.92
N LYS A 76 -14.72 -1.70 -11.66
CA LYS A 76 -15.35 -1.02 -10.51
C LYS A 76 -14.48 -0.90 -9.25
N TYR A 77 -13.37 -1.65 -9.15
CA TYR A 77 -12.54 -1.69 -7.94
C TYR A 77 -11.28 -0.86 -8.11
N TRP A 78 -11.05 0.02 -7.14
CA TRP A 78 -9.86 0.86 -7.03
C TRP A 78 -9.09 0.53 -5.76
N THR A 79 -7.77 0.47 -5.87
CA THR A 79 -6.87 0.28 -4.72
C THR A 79 -5.74 1.30 -4.75
N GLN A 80 -5.43 1.90 -3.61
CA GLN A 80 -4.17 2.58 -3.34
C GLN A 80 -3.39 1.81 -2.28
N VAL A 81 -2.15 1.44 -2.58
CA VAL A 81 -1.22 0.90 -1.60
C VAL A 81 -0.13 1.92 -1.35
N PHE A 82 0.00 2.34 -0.09
CA PHE A 82 1.02 3.26 0.39
C PHE A 82 2.13 2.47 1.07
N GLY A 83 3.37 2.87 0.85
CA GLY A 83 4.53 2.16 1.39
C GLY A 83 5.62 3.11 1.89
N LYS A 84 6.30 2.67 2.94
CA LYS A 84 7.59 3.22 3.39
C LYS A 84 8.66 2.13 3.29
N PRO A 85 9.62 2.23 2.36
CA PRO A 85 10.68 1.25 2.23
C PRO A 85 11.43 1.05 3.53
N LEU A 86 11.85 -0.19 3.80
CA LEU A 86 12.75 -0.47 4.90
C LEU A 86 14.14 0.09 4.52
N ASN A 87 14.52 1.22 5.12
CA ASN A 87 15.79 1.89 4.83
C ASN A 87 17.00 0.97 5.08
N SER A 88 17.66 0.51 4.01
CA SER A 88 18.89 -0.29 4.07
C SER A 88 20.11 0.47 4.62
N ARG A 89 20.01 1.78 4.88
CA ARG A 89 21.09 2.57 5.47
C ARG A 89 21.43 2.15 6.91
N LYS A 90 20.45 1.68 7.70
CA LYS A 90 20.73 1.10 9.03
C LYS A 90 21.28 -0.32 8.96
N SER A 91 20.83 -1.15 8.00
CA SER A 91 21.35 -2.51 7.82
C SER A 91 22.81 -2.51 7.32
N LYS A 92 23.18 -1.59 6.42
CA LYS A 92 24.58 -1.41 5.97
C LYS A 92 25.51 -0.93 7.08
N ARG A 93 25.04 -0.07 8.01
CA ARG A 93 25.86 0.44 9.13
C ARG A 93 26.11 -0.61 10.21
N PHE A 94 25.16 -1.50 10.46
CA PHE A 94 25.35 -2.65 11.37
C PHE A 94 26.23 -3.74 10.74
N ALA A 95 26.06 -4.03 9.44
CA ALA A 95 26.93 -4.98 8.73
C ALA A 95 28.40 -4.51 8.69
N ARG A 96 28.65 -3.21 8.47
CA ARG A 96 30.01 -2.64 8.53
C ARG A 96 30.65 -2.68 9.91
N LYS A 97 29.88 -2.57 11.00
CA LYS A 97 30.46 -2.64 12.37
C LYS A 97 30.87 -4.04 12.81
N ARG A 98 30.36 -5.09 12.15
CA ARG A 98 30.66 -6.50 12.46
C ARG A 98 31.88 -7.04 11.69
N LEU A 99 32.34 -6.34 10.66
CA LEU A 99 33.47 -6.73 9.79
C LEU A 99 34.79 -5.99 10.09
N VAL A 100 34.84 -5.15 11.13
CA VAL A 100 36.04 -4.38 11.51
C VAL A 100 36.43 -4.67 12.97
N ARG A 101 36.25 -5.91 13.40
CA ARG A 101 36.83 -6.44 14.64
C ARG A 101 37.58 -7.72 14.31
N GLU A 102 38.79 -7.54 13.82
CA GLU A 102 39.94 -8.42 14.03
C GLU A 102 41.08 -7.54 14.55
#